data_AF-A0A520UD96-F1
#
_entry.id   AF-A0A520UD96-F1
#
_cell.length_a   1.000
_cell.length_b   1.000
_cell.length_c   1.000
_cell.angle_alpha   90.00
_cell.angle_beta   90.00
_cell.angle_gamma   90.00
#
_symmetry.space_group_name_H-M   'P 1'
#
loop_
_entity.id
_entity.type
_entity.pdbx_description
1 polymer ?
#
loop_
_entity_poly.entity_id
_entity_poly.type
_entity_poly.pdbx_seq_one_letter_code
_entity_poly.pdbx_strand_id
1 'polypeptide(L)'
;MVELKTEPELGGTINFPTDLYAEGEILELEATPSKNFNFLNWSGDVSESDSSVQISVTSNKKIIANFEKKKHEINLSVNGQGRVINRLIKSGSQQEYAHGSIIEIFAIPSSGWSFVGWTGDID
;
A
#
# COMPACT_ATOMS: atom_id res chain seq x y z
N MET A 1 3.73 -10.99 -27.48
CA MET A 1 4.08 -9.75 -26.73
C MET A 1 3.56 -9.87 -25.30
N VAL A 2 4.38 -9.52 -24.31
CA VAL A 2 4.01 -9.47 -22.90
C VAL A 2 3.97 -8.00 -22.50
N GLU A 3 2.80 -7.52 -22.11
CA GLU A 3 2.58 -6.18 -21.58
C GLU A 3 2.60 -6.27 -20.05
N LEU A 4 3.56 -5.60 -19.42
CA LEU A 4 3.71 -5.54 -17.96
C LEU A 4 3.30 -4.16 -17.46
N LYS A 5 2.48 -4.12 -16.42
CA LYS A 5 2.06 -2.87 -15.75
C LYS A 5 2.13 -2.99 -14.25
N THR A 6 2.40 -1.87 -13.59
CA THR A 6 2.26 -1.73 -12.14
C THR A 6 1.05 -0.86 -11.85
N GLU A 7 0.27 -1.23 -10.84
CA GLU A 7 -0.87 -0.45 -10.38
C GLU A 7 -0.80 -0.27 -8.85
N PRO A 8 -0.63 0.96 -8.33
CA PRO A 8 -0.33 2.18 -9.08
C PRO A 8 1.07 2.15 -9.72
N GLU A 9 1.31 3.04 -10.68
CA GLU A 9 2.60 3.12 -11.41
C GLU A 9 3.80 3.31 -10.46
N LEU A 10 3.62 4.09 -9.39
CA LEU A 10 4.63 4.32 -8.36
C LEU A 10 4.70 3.21 -7.29
N GLY A 11 3.83 2.21 -7.37
CA GLY A 11 3.66 1.16 -6.35
C GLY A 11 4.84 0.20 -6.26
N GLY A 12 5.58 0.01 -7.34
CA GLY A 12 6.72 -0.90 -7.39
C GLY A 12 7.28 -1.04 -8.80
N THR A 13 8.05 -2.11 -8.98
CA THR A 13 8.65 -2.50 -10.25
C THR A 13 8.38 -3.98 -10.52
N ILE A 14 8.44 -4.36 -11.79
CA ILE A 14 8.42 -5.75 -12.23
C ILE A 14 9.79 -6.06 -12.83
N ASN A 15 10.51 -7.00 -12.24
CA ASN A 15 11.73 -7.53 -12.83
C ASN A 15 11.35 -8.53 -13.92
N PHE A 16 11.89 -8.31 -15.13
CA PHE A 16 11.71 -9.17 -16.28
C PHE A 16 13.09 -9.56 -16.82
N PRO A 17 13.39 -10.86 -16.99
CA PRO A 17 14.76 -11.31 -17.27
C PRO A 17 15.25 -10.94 -18.68
N THR A 18 14.36 -10.70 -19.64
CA THR A 18 14.73 -10.43 -21.04
C THR A 18 13.57 -9.82 -21.84
N ASP A 19 13.84 -8.87 -22.73
CA ASP A 19 12.84 -8.32 -23.66
C ASP A 19 12.57 -9.25 -24.88
N LEU A 20 13.35 -10.32 -25.02
CA LEU A 20 13.25 -11.31 -26.08
C LEU A 20 13.05 -12.70 -25.48
N TYR A 21 11.99 -13.38 -25.90
CA TYR A 21 11.64 -14.72 -25.46
C TYR A 21 10.99 -15.50 -26.60
N ALA A 22 11.15 -16.81 -26.59
CA ALA A 22 10.55 -17.70 -27.57
C ALA A 22 9.09 -18.03 -27.22
N GLU A 23 8.32 -18.43 -28.22
CA GLU A 23 6.97 -18.95 -27.98
C GLU A 23 7.04 -20.23 -27.14
N GLY A 24 6.22 -20.30 -26.10
CA GLY A 24 6.18 -21.42 -25.15
C GLY A 24 7.26 -21.37 -24.07
N GLU A 25 8.17 -20.39 -24.09
CA GLU A 25 9.16 -20.21 -23.05
C GLU A 25 8.51 -19.90 -21.70
N ILE A 26 9.09 -20.44 -20.63
CA ILE A 26 8.68 -20.17 -19.25
C ILE A 26 9.56 -19.07 -18.70
N LEU A 27 8.96 -17.96 -18.33
CA LEU A 27 9.64 -16.80 -17.75
C LEU A 27 9.20 -16.62 -16.31
N GLU A 28 10.13 -16.21 -15.45
CA GLU A 28 9.86 -15.84 -14.07
C GLU A 28 9.76 -14.31 -13.96
N LEU A 29 8.65 -13.83 -13.41
CA LEU A 29 8.42 -12.42 -13.08
C LEU A 29 8.56 -12.24 -11.58
N GLU A 30 9.17 -11.14 -11.16
CA GLU A 30 9.25 -10.78 -9.74
C GLU A 30 8.75 -9.34 -9.53
N ALA A 31 7.77 -9.16 -8.65
CA ALA A 31 7.26 -7.85 -8.25
C ALA A 31 8.02 -7.35 -7.00
N THR A 32 8.65 -6.18 -7.12
CA THR A 32 9.34 -5.52 -6.00
C THR A 32 8.59 -4.24 -5.60
N PRO A 33 7.96 -4.18 -4.42
CA PRO A 33 7.29 -2.99 -3.93
C PRO A 33 8.24 -1.80 -3.72
N SER A 34 7.77 -0.61 -4.07
CA SER A 34 8.42 0.66 -3.72
C SER A 34 8.35 0.93 -2.22
N LYS A 35 9.16 1.89 -1.75
CA LYS A 35 9.08 2.39 -0.37
C LYS A 35 7.64 2.84 -0.06
N ASN A 36 7.10 2.36 1.06
CA ASN A 36 5.74 2.60 1.56
C ASN A 36 4.60 1.86 0.83
N PHE A 37 4.91 0.90 -0.04
CA PHE A 37 3.93 0.01 -0.64
C PHE A 37 4.15 -1.45 -0.22
N ASN A 38 3.10 -2.25 -0.36
CA ASN A 38 3.12 -3.71 -0.28
C ASN A 38 2.68 -4.27 -1.64
N PHE A 39 3.24 -5.40 -2.04
CA PHE A 39 2.70 -6.19 -3.15
C PHE A 39 1.40 -6.84 -2.69
N LEU A 40 0.36 -6.76 -3.51
CA LEU A 40 -0.93 -7.35 -3.22
C LEU A 40 -1.10 -8.67 -3.97
N ASN A 41 -1.03 -8.63 -5.30
CA ASN A 41 -1.20 -9.78 -6.18
C ASN A 41 -0.88 -9.42 -7.64
N TRP A 42 -0.71 -10.44 -8.47
CA TRP A 42 -0.76 -10.32 -9.92
C TRP A 42 -2.21 -10.39 -10.42
N SER A 43 -2.52 -9.69 -11.51
CA SER A 43 -3.81 -9.76 -12.21
C SER A 43 -3.65 -9.67 -13.73
N GLY A 44 -4.74 -9.87 -14.47
CA GLY A 44 -4.75 -9.95 -15.94
C GLY A 44 -4.77 -11.41 -16.39
N ASP A 45 -3.76 -11.82 -17.17
CA ASP A 45 -3.62 -13.20 -17.64
C ASP A 45 -3.02 -14.17 -16.60
N VAL A 46 -2.69 -13.66 -15.41
CA VAL A 46 -2.30 -14.44 -14.23
C VAL A 46 -3.05 -13.93 -13.00
N SER A 47 -3.20 -14.76 -11.98
CA SER A 47 -3.89 -14.39 -10.74
C SER A 47 -3.23 -15.06 -9.54
N GLU A 48 -2.00 -14.65 -9.25
CA GLU A 48 -1.17 -15.21 -8.17
C GLU A 48 -0.96 -14.19 -7.06
N SER A 49 -0.88 -14.65 -5.81
CA SER A 49 -0.58 -13.81 -4.64
C SER A 49 0.90 -13.77 -4.28
N ASP A 50 1.70 -14.70 -4.80
CA ASP A 50 3.13 -14.71 -4.58
C ASP A 50 3.82 -13.62 -5.42
N SER A 51 4.82 -12.96 -4.83
CA SER A 51 5.56 -11.89 -5.51
C SER A 51 6.41 -12.39 -6.69
N SER A 52 6.71 -13.69 -6.74
CA SER A 52 7.26 -14.37 -7.92
C SER A 52 6.19 -15.20 -8.61
N VAL A 53 6.14 -15.14 -9.94
CA VAL A 53 5.22 -15.95 -10.76
C VAL A 53 5.91 -16.43 -12.04
N GLN A 54 5.67 -17.68 -12.41
CA GLN A 54 6.09 -18.22 -13.69
C GLN A 54 4.99 -18.11 -14.73
N ILE A 55 5.34 -17.69 -15.94
CA ILE A 55 4.43 -17.54 -17.07
C ILE A 55 4.92 -18.29 -18.29
N SER A 56 4.03 -18.95 -19.01
CA SER A 56 4.32 -19.55 -20.31
C SER A 56 3.83 -18.66 -21.45
N VAL A 57 4.74 -18.15 -22.29
CA VAL A 57 4.40 -17.18 -23.34
C VAL A 57 3.96 -17.88 -24.63
N THR A 58 2.74 -18.43 -24.64
CA THR A 58 2.11 -19.04 -25.82
C THR A 58 1.26 -18.07 -26.66
N SER A 59 1.00 -16.87 -26.13
CA SER A 59 0.19 -15.84 -26.77
C SER A 59 0.55 -14.46 -26.22
N ASN A 60 -0.11 -13.41 -26.72
CA ASN A 60 0.00 -12.11 -26.08
C ASN A 60 -0.54 -12.17 -24.66
N LYS A 61 0.20 -11.58 -23.72
CA LYS A 61 -0.19 -11.50 -22.31
C LYS A 61 -0.21 -10.07 -21.82
N LYS A 62 -1.12 -9.77 -20.91
CA LYS A 62 -1.20 -8.56 -20.13
C LYS A 62 -1.19 -8.93 -18.66
N ILE A 63 -0.16 -8.50 -17.95
CA ILE A 63 0.08 -8.84 -16.56
C ILE A 63 0.26 -7.57 -15.76
N ILE A 64 -0.46 -7.48 -14.65
CA ILE A 64 -0.47 -6.31 -13.78
C ILE A 64 0.00 -6.73 -12.40
N ALA A 65 1.07 -6.10 -11.88
CA ALA A 65 1.46 -6.19 -10.48
C ALA A 65 0.68 -5.13 -9.69
N ASN A 66 -0.19 -5.58 -8.79
CA ASN A 66 -0.99 -4.70 -7.96
C ASN A 66 -0.27 -4.45 -6.64
N PHE A 67 -0.22 -3.19 -6.23
CA PHE A 67 0.38 -2.75 -4.98
C PHE A 67 -0.61 -1.90 -4.19
N GLU A 68 -0.46 -1.92 -2.88
CA GLU A 68 -1.21 -1.05 -1.97
C GLU A 68 -0.27 -0.26 -1.08
N LYS A 69 -0.67 0.96 -0.70
CA LYS A 69 0.11 1.72 0.30
C LYS A 69 0.05 1.00 1.64
N LYS A 70 1.19 0.94 2.34
CA LYS A 70 1.27 0.42 3.71
C LYS A 70 0.30 1.18 4.61
N LYS A 71 -0.40 0.45 5.48
CA LYS A 71 -1.25 1.01 6.53
C LYS A 71 -0.44 1.25 7.79
N HIS A 72 -0.85 2.26 8.54
CA HIS A 72 -0.30 2.56 9.86
C HIS A 72 -1.42 2.49 10.89
N GLU A 73 -1.12 1.89 12.04
CA GLU A 73 -2.01 1.92 13.19
C GLU A 73 -1.78 3.19 14.00
N ILE A 74 -2.87 3.80 14.45
CA ILE A 74 -2.83 5.01 15.27
C ILE A 74 -3.36 4.66 16.65
N ASN A 75 -2.46 4.72 17.64
CA ASN A 75 -2.78 4.44 19.03
C ASN A 75 -2.92 5.75 19.81
N LEU A 76 -4.15 6.05 20.23
CA LEU A 76 -4.47 7.25 21.01
C LEU A 76 -4.78 6.83 22.44
N SER A 77 -4.14 7.49 23.41
CA SER A 77 -4.39 7.26 24.83
C SER A 77 -4.67 8.58 25.55
N VAL A 78 -5.44 8.51 26.62
CA VAL A 78 -5.79 9.66 27.46
C VAL A 78 -5.12 9.49 28.81
N ASN A 79 -4.30 10.47 29.19
CA ASN A 79 -3.85 10.64 30.57
C ASN A 79 -4.71 11.71 31.23
N GLY A 80 -5.47 11.36 32.28
CA GLY A 80 -6.43 12.26 32.94
C GLY A 80 -7.89 11.89 32.64
N GLN A 81 -8.77 12.90 32.54
CA GLN A 81 -10.20 12.70 32.26
C GLN A 81 -10.66 13.46 31.02
N GLY A 82 -11.31 12.74 30.12
CA GLY A 82 -11.81 13.25 28.85
C GLY A 82 -11.81 12.14 27.81
N ARG A 83 -11.86 12.54 26.54
CA ARG A 83 -11.71 11.62 25.40
C ARG A 83 -10.92 12.29 24.29
N VAL A 84 -10.34 11.46 23.44
CA VAL A 84 -9.77 11.89 22.17
C VAL A 84 -10.68 11.42 21.06
N ILE A 85 -10.93 12.29 20.10
CA ILE A 85 -11.54 11.94 18.82
C ILE A 85 -10.57 12.30 17.70
N ASN A 86 -10.62 11.57 16.60
CA ASN A 86 -9.82 11.84 15.42
C ASN A 86 -10.71 12.04 14.18
N ARG A 87 -10.14 12.65 13.16
CA ARG A 87 -10.78 12.85 11.86
C ARG A 87 -9.74 12.74 10.76
N LEU A 88 -10.02 11.92 9.74
CA LEU A 88 -9.18 11.85 8.54
C LEU A 88 -9.41 13.09 7.67
N ILE A 89 -8.36 13.88 7.45
CA ILE A 89 -8.40 15.12 6.66
C ILE A 89 -7.99 14.86 5.23
N LYS A 90 -7.01 13.99 5.03
CA LYS A 90 -6.56 13.54 3.71
C LYS A 90 -6.26 12.06 3.76
N SER A 91 -6.86 11.31 2.86
CA SER A 91 -6.50 9.91 2.70
C SER A 91 -5.22 9.77 1.88
N GLY A 92 -4.33 8.88 2.29
CA GLY A 92 -3.13 8.52 1.52
C GLY A 92 -3.44 7.68 0.28
N SER A 93 -4.55 6.94 0.28
CA SER A 93 -5.07 6.13 -0.82
C SER A 93 -6.59 5.95 -0.68
N GLN A 94 -7.21 4.96 -1.32
CA GLN A 94 -8.60 4.60 -1.02
C GLN A 94 -8.76 3.90 0.35
N GLN A 95 -7.66 3.60 1.03
CA GLN A 95 -7.64 2.91 2.32
C GLN A 95 -7.39 3.90 3.46
N GLU A 96 -8.13 3.76 4.56
CA GLU A 96 -7.92 4.58 5.77
C GLU A 96 -6.54 4.34 6.38
N TYR A 97 -5.93 5.43 6.87
CA TYR A 97 -4.61 5.45 7.50
C TYR A 97 -3.48 4.84 6.65
N ALA A 98 -3.67 4.80 5.33
CA ALA A 98 -2.60 4.52 4.39
C ALA A 98 -1.47 5.54 4.54
N HIS A 99 -0.25 5.14 4.25
CA HIS A 99 0.91 6.02 4.30
C HIS A 99 0.68 7.35 3.56
N GLY A 100 1.01 8.46 4.22
CA GLY A 100 0.77 9.82 3.73
C GLY A 100 -0.65 10.34 3.99
N SER A 101 -1.47 9.62 4.76
CA SER A 101 -2.72 10.16 5.30
C SER A 101 -2.43 11.29 6.29
N ILE A 102 -3.28 12.31 6.29
CA ILE A 102 -3.25 13.40 7.27
C ILE A 102 -4.50 13.25 8.13
N ILE A 103 -4.30 13.16 9.43
CA ILE A 103 -5.37 13.10 10.42
C ILE A 103 -5.30 14.31 11.33
N GLU A 104 -6.43 14.70 11.88
CA GLU A 104 -6.57 15.71 12.90
C GLU A 104 -7.09 15.04 14.18
N ILE A 105 -6.53 15.42 15.33
CA ILE A 105 -6.93 14.90 16.64
C ILE A 105 -7.43 16.03 17.52
N PHE A 106 -8.49 15.74 18.28
CA PHE A 106 -9.09 16.68 19.22
C PHE A 106 -9.19 16.05 20.60
N ALA A 107 -8.71 16.78 21.60
CA ALA A 107 -8.95 16.46 23.00
C ALA A 107 -10.24 17.13 23.46
N ILE A 108 -11.13 16.36 24.08
CA ILE A 108 -12.35 16.85 24.71
C ILE A 108 -12.22 16.57 26.21
N PRO A 109 -11.79 17.57 27.01
CA PRO A 109 -11.72 17.42 28.46
C PRO A 109 -13.10 17.17 29.08
N SER A 110 -13.15 16.35 30.12
CA SER A 110 -14.35 16.23 30.96
C SER A 110 -14.57 17.50 31.79
N SER A 111 -15.77 17.65 32.35
CA SER A 111 -16.07 18.76 33.27
C SER A 111 -15.04 18.85 34.41
N GLY A 112 -14.52 20.05 34.67
CA GLY A 112 -13.48 20.30 35.67
C GLY A 112 -12.05 19.97 35.22
N TRP A 113 -11.83 19.48 34.00
CA TRP A 113 -10.51 19.21 33.42
C TRP A 113 -10.20 20.19 32.29
N SER A 114 -8.91 20.39 31.99
CA SER A 114 -8.44 21.23 30.88
C SER A 114 -7.42 20.48 30.06
N PHE A 115 -7.41 20.74 28.75
CA PHE A 115 -6.39 20.20 27.87
C PHE A 115 -5.07 20.94 28.11
N VAL A 116 -4.00 20.18 28.36
CA VAL A 116 -2.68 20.73 28.69
C VAL A 116 -1.67 20.60 27.55
N GLY A 117 -1.87 19.65 26.64
CA GLY A 117 -0.96 19.40 25.54
C GLY A 117 -1.03 17.95 25.05
N TRP A 118 -0.39 17.73 23.90
CA TRP A 118 -0.17 16.40 23.36
C TRP A 118 1.29 15.98 23.57
N THR A 119 1.53 14.68 23.63
CA THR A 119 2.86 14.07 23.73
C THR A 119 2.92 12.81 22.88
N GLY A 120 4.11 12.41 22.43
CA GLY A 120 4.33 11.21 21.62
C GLY A 120 4.86 11.57 20.23
N ASP A 121 4.52 10.73 19.25
CA ASP A 121 4.90 10.91 17.84
C ASP A 121 3.93 11.88 17.15
N ILE A 122 4.18 13.17 17.36
CA ILE A 122 3.32 14.29 16.90
C ILE A 122 4.23 15.28 16.19
N ASP A 123 4.66 14.90 15.00
CA ASP A 123 5.46 15.72 14.07
C ASP A 123 4.65 16.03 12.79
#